data_AF-A0A7Z9ZKD7-F1
#
_entry.id   AF-A0A7Z9ZKD7-F1
#
_cell.length_a   1.000
_cell.length_b   1.000
_cell.length_c   1.000
_cell.angle_alpha   90.00
_cell.angle_beta   90.00
_cell.angle_gamma   90.00
#
_symmetry.space_group_name_H-M   'P 1'
#
loop_
_entity.id
_entity.type
_entity.pdbx_description
1 polymer ?
#
loop_
_entity_poly.entity_id
_entity_poly.type
_entity_poly.pdbx_seq_one_letter_code
_entity_poly.pdbx_strand_id
1 'polypeptide(L)'
;MGGQGNSPATSVERWEQKLIGDYRDYRWRRLMEPLCEKMERWRGGELPYAEMDETLEEIYREVCELRNLFSQREDRVVLLIQWLDREWFEEWVREHKPPPGARLVEPVK
;
A
#
# COMPACT_ATOMS: atom_id res chain seq x y z
N MET A 1 11.07 36.33 -3.68
CA MET A 1 11.87 35.29 -4.37
C MET A 1 12.58 34.48 -3.31
N GLY A 2 12.30 33.18 -3.24
CA GLY A 2 12.94 32.25 -2.32
C GLY A 2 12.71 30.85 -2.86
N GLY A 3 13.44 30.50 -3.91
CA GLY A 3 13.41 29.15 -4.46
C GLY A 3 13.98 28.19 -3.44
N GLN A 4 13.11 27.41 -2.78
CA GLN A 4 13.52 26.21 -2.08
C GLN A 4 14.00 25.22 -3.14
N GLY A 5 15.31 25.24 -3.39
CA GLY A 5 15.99 24.26 -4.20
C GLY A 5 15.81 22.89 -3.55
N ASN A 6 14.97 22.08 -4.18
CA ASN A 6 14.75 20.68 -3.90
C ASN A 6 16.12 19.97 -3.79
N SER A 7 16.59 19.67 -2.58
CA SER A 7 17.79 18.87 -2.41
C SER A 7 17.51 17.48 -3.00
N PRO A 8 18.44 16.89 -3.78
CA PRO A 8 18.21 15.58 -4.36
C PRO A 8 17.98 14.57 -3.24
N ALA A 9 16.86 13.85 -3.31
CA ALA A 9 16.52 12.80 -2.35
C ALA A 9 17.68 11.80 -2.23
N THR A 10 18.03 11.49 -0.98
CA THR A 10 19.05 10.50 -0.60
C THR A 10 18.69 9.11 -1.14
N SER A 11 19.66 8.20 -1.19
CA SER A 11 19.38 6.81 -1.59
C SER A 11 18.33 6.14 -0.70
N VAL A 12 18.32 6.46 0.60
CA VAL A 12 17.33 5.98 1.57
C VAL A 12 15.95 6.53 1.23
N GLU A 13 15.79 7.84 1.07
CA GLU A 13 14.49 8.45 0.74
C GLU A 13 13.91 7.91 -0.57
N ARG A 14 14.73 7.71 -1.61
CA ARG A 14 14.27 7.12 -2.87
C ARG A 14 13.81 5.68 -2.70
N TRP A 15 14.51 4.90 -1.89
CA TRP A 15 14.15 3.52 -1.60
C TRP A 15 12.84 3.46 -0.80
N GLU A 16 12.67 4.32 0.20
CA GLU A 16 11.46 4.43 1.02
C GLU A 16 10.24 4.86 0.17
N GLN A 17 10.42 5.86 -0.70
CA GLN A 17 9.36 6.30 -1.63
C GLN A 17 8.96 5.18 -2.60
N LYS A 18 9.92 4.42 -3.10
CA LYS A 18 9.64 3.26 -3.96
C LYS A 18 8.87 2.19 -3.20
N LEU A 19 9.29 1.85 -1.98
CA LEU A 19 8.60 0.90 -1.11
C LEU A 19 7.14 1.32 -0.88
N ILE A 20 6.90 2.58 -0.52
CA ILE A 20 5.55 3.12 -0.29
C ILE A 20 4.71 3.06 -1.58
N GLY A 21 5.30 3.45 -2.71
CA GLY A 21 4.62 3.46 -4.01
C GLY A 21 4.20 2.06 -4.45
N ASP A 22 5.13 1.10 -4.42
CA ASP A 22 4.86 -0.28 -4.82
C ASP A 22 3.87 -0.96 -3.87
N TYR A 23 3.99 -0.71 -2.56
CA TYR A 23 3.04 -1.24 -1.59
C TYR A 23 1.64 -0.67 -1.79
N ARG A 24 1.53 0.61 -2.13
CA ARG A 24 0.25 1.24 -2.47
C ARG A 24 -0.38 0.57 -3.67
N ASP A 25 0.37 0.37 -4.76
CA ASP A 25 -0.13 -0.30 -5.96
C ASP A 25 -0.56 -1.74 -5.65
N TYR A 26 0.26 -2.50 -4.94
CA TYR A 26 -0.05 -3.85 -4.48
C TYR A 26 -1.37 -3.92 -3.70
N ARG A 27 -1.52 -3.10 -2.67
CA ARG A 27 -2.74 -3.06 -1.84
C ARG A 27 -3.96 -2.62 -2.64
N TRP A 28 -3.77 -1.68 -3.58
CA TRP A 28 -4.86 -1.21 -4.43
C TRP A 28 -5.36 -2.30 -5.38
N ARG A 29 -4.46 -3.02 -6.04
CA ARG A 29 -4.82 -4.16 -6.90
C ARG A 29 -5.57 -5.24 -6.12
N ARG A 30 -5.04 -5.62 -4.95
CA ARG A 30 -5.66 -6.63 -4.09
C ARG A 30 -7.09 -6.29 -3.64
N LEU A 31 -7.42 -5.00 -3.53
CA LEU A 31 -8.80 -4.54 -3.25
C LEU A 31 -9.66 -4.41 -4.51
N MET A 32 -9.11 -3.85 -5.57
CA MET A 32 -9.89 -3.47 -6.76
C MET A 32 -10.15 -4.65 -7.69
N GLU A 33 -9.21 -5.60 -7.81
CA GLU A 33 -9.38 -6.77 -8.70
C GLU A 33 -10.61 -7.62 -8.30
N PRO A 34 -10.80 -8.01 -7.01
CA PRO A 34 -12.01 -8.72 -6.61
C PRO A 34 -13.29 -7.90 -6.76
N LEU A 35 -13.21 -6.58 -6.57
CA LEU A 35 -14.35 -5.70 -6.78
C LEU A 35 -14.77 -5.69 -8.26
N CYS A 36 -13.82 -5.63 -9.20
CA CYS A 36 -14.08 -5.73 -10.63
C CYS A 36 -14.79 -7.03 -10.99
N GLU A 37 -14.33 -8.17 -10.45
CA GLU A 37 -14.98 -9.46 -10.67
C GLU A 37 -16.42 -9.50 -10.14
N LYS A 38 -16.64 -8.97 -8.92
CA LYS A 38 -18.00 -8.87 -8.35
C LYS A 38 -18.90 -7.95 -9.16
N MET A 39 -18.38 -6.83 -9.66
CA MET A 39 -19.13 -5.91 -10.52
C MET A 39 -19.56 -6.56 -11.84
N GLU A 40 -18.72 -7.37 -12.47
CA GLU A 40 -19.10 -8.10 -13.69
C GLU A 40 -20.18 -9.16 -13.41
N ARG A 41 -20.08 -9.89 -12.28
CA ARG A 41 -21.11 -10.85 -11.86
C ARG A 41 -22.45 -10.16 -11.55
N TRP A 42 -22.42 -9.02 -10.86
CA TRP A 42 -23.62 -8.21 -10.62
C TRP A 42 -24.26 -7.73 -11.92
N ARG A 43 -23.45 -7.23 -12.86
CA ARG A 43 -23.90 -6.83 -14.19
C ARG A 43 -24.52 -7.99 -14.98
N GLY A 44 -24.01 -9.21 -14.80
CA GLY A 44 -24.58 -10.45 -15.35
C GLY A 44 -25.86 -10.94 -14.68
N GLY A 45 -26.30 -10.29 -13.59
CA GLY A 45 -27.45 -10.72 -12.79
C GLY A 45 -27.18 -11.91 -11.87
N GLU A 46 -25.90 -12.29 -11.68
CA GLU A 46 -25.48 -13.41 -10.82
C GLU A 46 -25.33 -13.00 -9.35
N LEU A 47 -25.22 -11.69 -9.09
CA LEU A 47 -25.10 -11.12 -7.75
C LEU A 47 -26.34 -10.24 -7.48
N PRO A 48 -27.06 -10.43 -6.37
CA PRO A 48 -28.16 -9.54 -6.01
C PRO A 48 -27.63 -8.16 -5.58
N TYR A 49 -28.50 -7.14 -5.63
CA TYR A 49 -28.17 -5.78 -5.18
C TYR A 49 -27.61 -5.75 -3.75
N ALA A 50 -28.24 -6.48 -2.82
CA ALA A 50 -27.82 -6.49 -1.41
C ALA A 50 -26.37 -6.95 -1.21
N GLU A 51 -25.94 -8.00 -1.90
CA GLU A 51 -24.56 -8.49 -1.83
C GLU A 51 -23.56 -7.51 -2.47
N MET A 52 -23.98 -6.79 -3.51
CA MET A 52 -23.16 -5.73 -4.12
C MET A 52 -23.02 -4.52 -3.19
N ASP A 53 -24.11 -4.13 -2.52
CA ASP A 53 -24.16 -3.03 -1.55
C ASP A 53 -23.21 -3.29 -0.37
N GLU A 54 -23.29 -4.49 0.23
CA GLU A 54 -22.37 -4.94 1.29
C GLU A 54 -20.91 -4.95 0.81
N THR A 55 -20.66 -5.45 -0.41
CA THR A 55 -19.32 -5.44 -1.01
C THR A 55 -18.76 -4.01 -1.12
N LEU A 56 -19.57 -3.06 -1.56
CA LEU A 56 -19.14 -1.66 -1.69
C LEU A 56 -18.83 -1.04 -0.33
N GLU A 57 -19.61 -1.37 0.70
CA GLU A 57 -19.35 -0.90 2.06
C GLU A 57 -18.04 -1.46 2.63
N GLU A 58 -17.77 -2.75 2.43
CA GLU A 58 -16.51 -3.39 2.83
C GLU A 58 -15.30 -2.75 2.14
N ILE A 59 -15.35 -2.59 0.81
CA ILE A 59 -14.27 -1.95 0.06
C ILE A 59 -14.09 -0.49 0.50
N TYR A 60 -15.17 0.24 0.79
CA TYR A 60 -15.07 1.60 1.28
C TYR A 60 -14.32 1.67 2.62
N ARG A 61 -14.58 0.75 3.55
CA ARG A 61 -13.86 0.67 4.84
C ARG A 61 -12.38 0.39 4.63
N GLU A 62 -12.04 -0.61 3.82
CA GLU A 62 -10.64 -0.96 3.49
C GLU A 62 -9.89 0.19 2.81
N VAL A 63 -10.54 0.90 1.88
CA VAL A 63 -9.96 2.08 1.22
C VAL A 63 -9.70 3.20 2.25
N CYS A 64 -10.61 3.40 3.20
CA CYS A 64 -10.41 4.36 4.29
C CYS A 64 -9.20 3.98 5.15
N GLU A 65 -9.04 2.70 5.50
CA GLU A 65 -7.89 2.21 6.26
C GLU A 65 -6.57 2.41 5.51
N LEU A 66 -6.52 2.06 4.21
CA LEU A 66 -5.34 2.33 3.38
C LEU A 66 -5.02 3.82 3.30
N ARG A 67 -6.02 4.68 3.12
CA ARG A 67 -5.82 6.13 3.12
C ARG A 67 -5.28 6.62 4.46
N ASN A 68 -5.75 6.07 5.58
CA ASN A 68 -5.26 6.39 6.91
C ASN A 68 -3.81 5.93 7.14
N LEU A 69 -3.42 4.78 6.59
CA LEU A 69 -2.03 4.32 6.58
C LEU A 69 -1.16 5.30 5.78
N PHE A 70 -1.56 5.66 4.58
CA PHE A 70 -0.77 6.52 3.70
C PHE A 70 -0.82 8.02 4.03
N SER A 71 -1.66 8.44 4.97
CA SER A 71 -1.66 9.80 5.52
C SER A 71 -0.60 10.01 6.61
N GLN A 72 0.04 8.94 7.08
CA GLN A 72 1.16 9.01 8.01
C GLN A 72 2.43 9.58 7.33
N ARG A 73 3.38 10.04 8.14
CA ARG A 73 4.72 10.44 7.66
C ARG A 73 5.44 9.25 7.00
N GLU A 74 6.19 9.48 5.93
CA GLU A 74 6.82 8.42 5.11
C GLU A 74 7.62 7.41 5.94
N ASP A 75 8.47 7.88 6.85
CA ASP A 75 9.26 7.02 7.75
C ASP A 75 8.38 6.08 8.61
N ARG A 76 7.22 6.56 9.04
CA ARG A 76 6.24 5.77 9.78
C ARG A 76 5.52 4.77 8.88
N VAL A 77 5.20 5.15 7.65
CA VAL A 77 4.60 4.23 6.66
C VAL A 77 5.56 3.09 6.39
N VAL A 78 6.85 3.36 6.14
CA VAL A 78 7.89 2.35 5.91
C VAL A 78 7.95 1.34 7.06
N LEU A 79 7.89 1.80 8.31
CA LEU A 79 7.86 0.91 9.46
C LEU A 79 6.56 0.11 9.52
N LEU A 80 5.40 0.74 9.31
CA LEU A 80 4.10 0.06 9.35
C LEU A 80 3.99 -1.01 8.27
N ILE A 81 4.52 -0.79 7.06
CA ILE A 81 4.55 -1.80 5.99
C ILE A 81 5.29 -3.06 6.46
N GLN A 82 6.46 -2.89 7.08
CA GLN A 82 7.27 -4.01 7.58
C GLN A 82 6.56 -4.85 8.66
N TRP A 83 5.66 -4.23 9.42
CA TRP A 83 4.89 -4.89 10.48
C TRP A 83 3.58 -5.50 9.98
N LEU A 84 2.84 -4.76 9.15
CA LEU A 84 1.50 -5.13 8.71
C LEU A 84 1.52 -6.21 7.62
N ASP A 85 2.55 -6.22 6.78
CA ASP A 85 2.67 -7.14 5.65
C ASP A 85 4.12 -7.60 5.47
N ARG A 86 4.57 -8.37 6.46
CA ARG A 86 5.96 -8.79 6.58
C ARG A 86 6.42 -9.63 5.39
N GLU A 87 5.58 -10.58 4.96
CA GLU A 87 5.90 -11.49 3.86
C GLU A 87 6.08 -10.73 2.55
N TRP A 88 5.14 -9.84 2.22
CA TRP A 88 5.26 -8.98 1.04
C TRP A 88 6.51 -8.10 1.11
N PHE A 89 6.79 -7.51 2.27
CA PHE A 89 7.98 -6.68 2.46
C PHE A 89 9.28 -7.47 2.24
N GLU A 90 9.40 -8.67 2.82
CA GLU A 90 10.59 -9.50 2.68
C GLU A 90 10.82 -9.96 1.24
N GLU A 91 9.75 -10.27 0.51
CA GLU A 91 9.82 -10.57 -0.91
C GLU A 91 10.28 -9.34 -1.71
N TRP A 92 9.66 -8.18 -1.48
CA TRP A 92 10.00 -6.94 -2.17
C TRP A 92 11.46 -6.53 -1.96
N VAL A 93 11.99 -6.71 -0.74
CA VAL A 93 13.39 -6.40 -0.38
C VAL A 93 14.41 -7.28 -1.10
N ARG A 94 14.06 -8.53 -1.48
CA ARG A 94 14.98 -9.40 -2.24
C ARG A 94 15.33 -8.79 -3.59
N GLU A 95 14.38 -8.10 -4.21
CA GLU A 95 14.55 -7.41 -5.49
C GLU A 95 15.05 -5.96 -5.31
N HIS A 96 14.68 -5.32 -4.20
CA HIS A 96 14.97 -3.91 -3.91
C HIS A 96 15.80 -3.78 -2.64
N LYS A 97 17.10 -4.07 -2.75
CA LYS A 97 18.00 -4.09 -1.58
C LYS A 97 18.01 -2.73 -0.83
N PRO A 98 17.86 -2.74 0.51
CA PRO A 98 17.89 -1.52 1.31
C PRO A 98 19.28 -0.87 1.25
N PRO A 99 19.36 0.45 1.05
CA PRO A 99 20.62 1.17 1.15
C PRO A 99 21.12 1.22 2.61
N PRO A 100 22.43 1.45 2.83
CA PRO A 100 22.96 1.67 4.17
C PRO A 100 22.23 2.80 4.90
N GLY A 101 21.82 2.57 6.15
CA GLY A 101 21.08 3.54 6.96
C GLY A 101 19.55 3.45 6.83
N ALA A 102 19.01 2.60 5.95
CA ALA A 102 17.58 2.31 5.93
C ALA A 102 17.12 1.66 7.26
N ARG A 103 15.98 2.12 7.79
CA ARG A 103 15.43 1.60 9.04
C ARG A 103 14.67 0.30 8.78
N LEU A 104 15.23 -0.80 9.27
CA LEU A 104 14.63 -2.12 9.17
C LEU A 104 14.18 -2.60 10.55
N VAL A 105 12.99 -3.19 10.60
CA VAL A 105 12.43 -3.82 11.80
C VAL A 105 12.92 -5.26 11.85
N GLU A 106 13.48 -5.67 12.99
CA GLU A 106 13.87 -7.06 13.21
C GLU A 106 12.64 -7.99 13.22
N PRO A 107 12.75 -9.21 12.67
CA PRO A 107 11.67 -10.18 12.77
C PRO A 107 11.40 -10.49 14.25
N VAL A 108 10.13 -10.48 14.64
CA VAL A 108 9.71 -10.96 15.97
C VAL A 108 9.94 -12.47 15.98
N LYS A 109 10.75 -12.95 16.94
CA LYS A 109 11.05 -14.38 17.13
C LYS A 109 9.83 -15.17 17.60
#